data_AF-A0A7X2IVT6-F1
#
_entry.id   AF-A0A7X2IVT6-F1
#
_cell.length_a   1.000
_cell.length_b   1.000
_cell.length_c   1.000
_cell.angle_alpha   90.00
_cell.angle_beta   90.00
_cell.angle_gamma   90.00
#
_symmetry.space_group_name_H-M   'P 1'
#
loop_
_entity.id
_entity.type
_entity.pdbx_description
1 polymer ?
#
loop_
_entity_poly.entity_id
_entity_poly.type
_entity_poly.pdbx_seq_one_letter_code
_entity_poly.pdbx_strand_id
1 'polypeptide(L)'
;MNLPNKITLSRILLIPIFMVIMYQNWGELNIGGETLPVAHFIGALLFIFASVTDWVDGYYARKLNLVTNLGKFLDPLADKLLVSAALIILVEFGLAPSWMVILIISREFAVTGLRLILAGEGEVVAANMLGKIKTWVQIIAVSALLLHNLPFALINFPFADLALWAAVLLTAYSGWDYFAKNKQAFLTSK
;
A
#
# COMPACT_ATOMS: atom_id res chain seq x y z
N MET A 1 4.13 -25.38 6.02
CA MET A 1 4.08 -23.94 5.70
C MET A 1 4.99 -23.20 6.66
N ASN A 2 5.92 -22.39 6.14
CA ASN A 2 6.84 -21.60 6.97
C ASN A 2 6.10 -20.42 7.63
N LEU A 3 6.65 -19.89 8.72
CA LEU A 3 6.09 -18.75 9.46
C LEU A 3 5.75 -17.54 8.56
N PRO A 4 6.62 -17.11 7.61
CA PRO A 4 6.32 -15.98 6.73
C PRO A 4 5.07 -16.20 5.86
N ASN A 5 4.90 -17.40 5.30
CA ASN A 5 3.73 -17.70 4.45
C ASN A 5 2.41 -17.63 5.24
N LYS A 6 2.42 -17.99 6.54
CA LYS A 6 1.23 -17.90 7.38
C LYS A 6 0.82 -16.44 7.60
N ILE A 7 1.79 -15.54 7.73
CA ILE A 7 1.51 -14.13 7.98
C ILE A 7 1.06 -13.43 6.70
N THR A 8 1.61 -13.80 5.55
CA THR A 8 1.08 -13.30 4.27
C THR A 8 -0.35 -13.78 4.02
N LEU A 9 -0.65 -15.04 4.31
CA LEU A 9 -2.02 -15.55 4.18
C LEU A 9 -2.97 -14.87 5.17
N SER A 10 -2.54 -14.63 6.42
CA SER A 10 -3.36 -13.91 7.39
C SER A 10 -3.65 -12.49 6.92
N ARG A 11 -2.70 -11.79 6.29
CA ARG A 11 -2.94 -10.46 5.70
C ARG A 11 -3.98 -10.47 4.59
N ILE A 12 -3.95 -11.46 3.70
CA ILE A 12 -4.99 -11.60 2.67
C ILE A 12 -6.36 -11.77 3.31
N LEU A 13 -6.46 -12.57 4.38
CA LEU A 13 -7.70 -12.75 5.15
C LEU A 13 -8.10 -11.50 5.95
N LEU A 14 -7.14 -10.66 6.35
CA LEU A 14 -7.40 -9.38 7.01
C LEU A 14 -8.05 -8.37 6.08
N ILE A 15 -7.93 -8.49 4.75
CA ILE A 15 -8.52 -7.53 3.81
C ILE A 15 -10.06 -7.54 3.88
N PRO A 16 -10.77 -8.67 3.73
CA PRO A 16 -12.22 -8.70 3.96
C PRO A 16 -12.63 -8.22 5.35
N ILE A 17 -11.84 -8.56 6.38
CA ILE A 17 -12.11 -8.12 7.77
C ILE A 17 -11.99 -6.61 7.88
N PHE A 18 -10.93 -6.03 7.31
CA PHE A 18 -10.72 -4.59 7.21
C PHE A 18 -11.92 -3.92 6.53
N MET A 19 -12.35 -4.44 5.37
CA MET A 19 -13.51 -3.90 4.65
C MET A 19 -14.76 -3.89 5.56
N VAL A 20 -15.08 -5.02 6.19
CA VAL A 20 -16.26 -5.14 7.07
C VAL A 20 -16.18 -4.16 8.24
N ILE A 21 -15.01 -4.01 8.87
CA ILE A 21 -14.79 -3.07 9.97
C ILE A 21 -15.07 -1.64 9.52
N MET A 22 -14.60 -1.24 8.34
CA MET A 22 -14.72 0.13 7.86
C MET A 22 -16.18 0.58 7.66
N TYR A 23 -17.14 -0.33 7.48
CA TYR A 23 -18.57 0.00 7.41
C TYR A 23 -19.32 -0.14 8.73
N GLN A 24 -18.65 -0.55 9.82
CA GLN A 24 -19.33 -0.65 11.11
C GLN A 24 -19.58 0.73 11.70
N ASN A 25 -20.75 0.90 12.34
CA ASN A 25 -21.05 2.08 13.13
C ASN A 25 -20.92 1.76 14.61
N TRP A 26 -19.71 1.90 15.15
CA TRP A 26 -19.42 1.74 16.58
C TRP A 26 -19.36 3.06 17.34
N GLY A 27 -19.91 4.12 16.75
CA GLY A 27 -19.85 5.47 17.29
C GLY A 27 -18.59 6.25 16.88
N GLU A 28 -18.44 7.41 17.49
CA GLU A 28 -17.46 8.43 17.11
C GLU A 28 -16.63 8.86 18.31
N LEU A 29 -15.34 9.09 18.07
CA LEU A 29 -14.39 9.64 19.01
C LEU A 29 -14.21 11.12 18.69
N ASN A 30 -14.49 11.98 19.67
CA ASN A 30 -14.21 13.40 19.54
C ASN A 30 -12.84 13.70 20.15
N ILE A 31 -11.85 14.00 19.32
CA ILE A 31 -10.48 14.29 19.75
C ILE A 31 -10.15 15.72 19.33
N GLY A 32 -10.15 16.63 20.31
CA GLY A 32 -9.76 18.02 20.10
C GLY A 32 -10.59 18.79 19.06
N GLY A 33 -11.89 18.48 18.97
CA GLY A 33 -12.83 19.14 18.05
C GLY A 33 -13.07 18.39 16.74
N GLU A 34 -12.26 17.36 16.45
CA GLU A 34 -12.42 16.51 15.27
C GLU A 34 -13.19 15.23 15.61
N THR A 35 -14.07 14.84 14.71
CA THR A 35 -14.91 13.64 14.86
C THR A 35 -14.31 12.49 14.04
N LEU A 36 -13.80 11.47 14.74
CA LEU A 36 -13.21 10.27 14.15
C LEU A 36 -14.10 9.06 14.39
N PRO A 37 -14.67 8.41 13.36
CA PRO A 37 -15.39 7.15 13.53
C PRO A 37 -14.50 6.07 14.16
N VAL A 38 -15.00 5.38 15.19
CA VAL A 38 -14.25 4.31 15.88
C VAL A 38 -13.82 3.22 14.89
N ALA A 39 -14.68 2.89 13.92
CA ALA A 39 -14.38 1.96 12.84
C ALA A 39 -13.16 2.37 12.02
N HIS A 40 -13.04 3.66 11.66
CA HIS A 40 -11.90 4.17 10.88
C HIS A 40 -10.61 4.15 11.71
N PHE A 41 -10.70 4.45 13.01
CA PHE A 41 -9.57 4.34 13.92
C PHE A 41 -9.05 2.89 14.02
N ILE A 42 -9.94 1.93 14.24
CA ILE A 42 -9.58 0.51 14.30
C ILE A 42 -9.06 0.04 12.93
N GLY A 43 -9.68 0.48 11.84
CA GLY A 43 -9.22 0.21 10.48
C GLY A 43 -7.81 0.74 10.23
N ALA A 44 -7.50 1.97 10.67
CA ALA A 44 -6.17 2.54 10.59
C ALA A 44 -5.14 1.70 11.36
N LEU A 45 -5.45 1.31 12.60
CA LEU A 45 -4.57 0.45 13.40
C LEU A 45 -4.32 -0.90 12.70
N LEU A 46 -5.38 -1.51 12.16
CA LEU A 46 -5.28 -2.79 11.47
C LEU A 46 -4.47 -2.67 10.17
N PHE A 47 -4.66 -1.60 9.41
CA PHE A 47 -3.88 -1.29 8.21
C PHE A 47 -2.40 -1.10 8.56
N ILE A 48 -2.08 -0.23 9.53
CA ILE A 48 -0.70 0.02 9.98
C ILE A 48 -0.05 -1.28 10.46
N PHE A 49 -0.76 -2.06 11.28
CA PHE A 49 -0.25 -3.32 11.78
C PHE A 49 0.04 -4.31 10.64
N ALA A 50 -0.87 -4.44 9.67
CA ALA A 50 -0.70 -5.30 8.51
C ALA A 50 0.46 -4.84 7.60
N SER A 51 0.67 -3.54 7.43
CA SER A 51 1.80 -2.99 6.67
C SER A 51 3.14 -3.18 7.38
N VAL A 52 3.19 -3.00 8.71
CA VAL A 52 4.43 -3.19 9.48
C VAL A 52 4.82 -4.66 9.54
N THR A 53 3.86 -5.56 9.74
CA THR A 53 4.12 -7.01 9.78
C THR A 53 4.70 -7.53 8.46
N ASP A 54 4.23 -7.06 7.30
CA ASP A 54 4.84 -7.39 6.00
C ASP A 54 6.34 -7.07 5.94
N TRP A 55 6.70 -5.86 6.37
CA TRP A 55 8.07 -5.41 6.32
C TRP A 55 8.97 -6.26 7.22
N VAL A 56 8.48 -6.59 8.42
CA VAL A 56 9.18 -7.44 9.40
C VAL A 56 9.35 -8.86 8.85
N ASP A 57 8.31 -9.47 8.30
CA ASP A 57 8.38 -10.84 7.80
C ASP A 57 9.25 -10.97 6.56
N GLY A 58 9.16 -10.02 5.65
CA GLY A 58 10.05 -9.93 4.50
C GLY A 58 11.51 -9.79 4.93
N TYR A 59 11.79 -9.12 6.06
CA TYR A 59 13.13 -9.04 6.63
C TYR A 59 13.58 -10.39 7.23
N TYR A 60 12.76 -11.04 8.06
CA TYR A 60 13.12 -12.32 8.68
C TYR A 60 13.21 -13.48 7.67
N ALA A 61 12.33 -13.52 6.66
CA ALA A 61 12.37 -14.54 5.61
C ALA A 61 13.68 -14.49 4.82
N ARG A 62 14.18 -13.28 4.52
CA ARG A 62 15.48 -13.07 3.87
C ARG A 62 16.65 -13.41 4.80
N LYS A 63 16.58 -12.99 6.06
CA LYS A 63 17.63 -13.25 7.05
C LYS A 63 17.80 -14.74 7.37
N LEU A 64 16.70 -15.50 7.39
CA LEU A 64 16.67 -16.91 7.75
C LEU A 64 16.70 -17.85 6.53
N ASN A 65 16.82 -17.33 5.30
CA ASN A 65 16.74 -18.10 4.04
C ASN A 65 15.46 -18.98 3.93
N LEU A 66 14.36 -18.56 4.55
CA LEU A 66 13.08 -19.30 4.57
C LEU A 66 12.16 -18.91 3.40
N VAL A 67 12.77 -18.51 2.27
CA VAL A 67 12.03 -17.98 1.12
C VAL A 67 11.43 -19.15 0.32
N THR A 68 10.10 -19.16 0.18
CA THR A 68 9.38 -20.17 -0.62
C THR A 68 8.84 -19.57 -1.91
N ASN A 69 8.68 -20.37 -2.97
CA ASN A 69 8.11 -19.91 -4.24
C ASN A 69 6.67 -19.38 -4.06
N LEU A 70 5.88 -20.03 -3.21
CA LEU A 70 4.53 -19.58 -2.87
C LEU A 70 4.55 -18.22 -2.16
N GLY A 71 5.44 -18.03 -1.17
CA GLY A 71 5.60 -16.76 -0.46
C GLY A 71 6.01 -15.62 -1.41
N LYS A 72 6.98 -15.86 -2.29
CA LYS A 72 7.42 -14.88 -3.32
C LYS A 72 6.27 -14.38 -4.20
N PHE A 73 5.26 -15.20 -4.45
CA PHE A 73 4.08 -14.83 -5.22
C PHE A 73 3.00 -14.15 -4.36
N LEU A 74 2.73 -14.68 -3.17
CA LEU A 74 1.68 -14.16 -2.30
C LEU A 74 2.05 -12.82 -1.66
N ASP A 75 3.31 -12.57 -1.30
CA ASP A 75 3.71 -11.34 -0.59
C ASP A 75 3.42 -10.08 -1.43
N PRO A 76 3.85 -9.98 -2.71
CA PRO A 76 3.59 -8.80 -3.54
C PRO A 76 2.13 -8.66 -3.98
N LEU A 77 1.32 -9.70 -3.80
CA LEU A 77 -0.11 -9.71 -4.10
C LEU A 77 -0.89 -9.20 -2.88
N ALA A 78 -0.60 -9.74 -1.69
CA ALA A 78 -1.23 -9.31 -0.43
C ALA A 78 -1.01 -7.81 -0.16
N ASP A 79 0.22 -7.33 -0.35
CA ASP A 79 0.59 -5.92 -0.16
C ASP A 79 -0.27 -4.98 -1.04
N LYS A 80 -0.35 -5.28 -2.34
CA LYS A 80 -1.10 -4.43 -3.29
C LYS A 80 -2.59 -4.48 -3.06
N LEU A 81 -3.14 -5.64 -2.70
CA LEU A 81 -4.57 -5.77 -2.45
C LEU A 81 -4.97 -4.98 -1.20
N LEU A 82 -4.20 -5.07 -0.11
CA LEU A 82 -4.50 -4.33 1.13
C LEU A 82 -4.48 -2.82 0.89
N VAL A 83 -3.42 -2.32 0.25
CA VAL A 83 -3.27 -0.88 -0.01
C VAL A 83 -4.34 -0.39 -1.00
N SER A 84 -4.68 -1.18 -2.02
CA SER A 84 -5.75 -0.83 -2.97
C SER A 84 -7.11 -0.80 -2.28
N ALA A 85 -7.41 -1.79 -1.43
CA ALA A 85 -8.66 -1.83 -0.67
C ALA A 85 -8.82 -0.60 0.24
N ALA A 86 -7.76 -0.22 0.96
CA ALA A 86 -7.75 0.98 1.79
C ALA A 86 -7.98 2.26 0.96
N LEU A 87 -7.28 2.43 -0.16
CA LEU A 87 -7.46 3.59 -1.03
C LEU A 87 -8.87 3.68 -1.64
N ILE A 88 -9.45 2.54 -2.05
CA ILE A 88 -10.81 2.50 -2.60
C ILE A 88 -11.83 2.94 -1.55
N ILE A 89 -11.71 2.44 -0.32
CA ILE A 89 -12.57 2.87 0.80
C ILE A 89 -12.42 4.36 1.08
N LEU A 90 -11.20 4.89 1.03
CA LEU A 90 -10.97 6.33 1.23
C LEU A 90 -11.68 7.17 0.15
N VAL A 91 -11.76 6.70 -1.09
CA VAL A 91 -12.54 7.36 -2.16
C VAL A 91 -14.03 7.32 -1.85
N GLU A 92 -14.54 6.17 -1.41
CA GLU A 92 -15.96 5.99 -1.08
C GLU A 92 -16.41 6.92 0.04
N PHE A 93 -15.58 7.10 1.07
CA PHE A 93 -15.85 8.06 2.16
C PHE A 93 -15.51 9.50 1.81
N GLY A 94 -15.12 9.79 0.56
CA GLY A 94 -14.81 11.16 0.11
C GLY A 94 -13.52 11.74 0.69
N LEU A 95 -12.67 10.91 1.30
CA LEU A 95 -11.40 11.31 1.92
C LEU A 95 -10.25 11.39 0.91
N ALA A 96 -10.39 10.75 -0.27
CA ALA A 96 -9.38 10.80 -1.32
C ALA A 96 -10.01 11.04 -2.70
N PRO A 97 -9.44 11.91 -3.55
CA PRO A 97 -9.89 12.06 -4.93
C PRO A 97 -9.67 10.78 -5.74
N SER A 98 -10.72 10.33 -6.45
CA SER A 98 -10.68 9.08 -7.23
C SER A 98 -9.55 9.04 -8.27
N TRP A 99 -9.26 10.17 -8.93
CA TRP A 99 -8.21 10.24 -9.95
C TRP A 99 -6.80 10.00 -9.37
N MET A 100 -6.54 10.45 -8.13
CA MET A 100 -5.27 10.20 -7.44
C MET A 100 -5.12 8.72 -7.13
N VAL A 101 -6.19 8.12 -6.61
CA VAL A 101 -6.22 6.69 -6.27
C VAL A 101 -6.06 5.81 -7.50
N ILE A 102 -6.76 6.13 -8.60
CA ILE A 102 -6.62 5.43 -9.87
C ILE A 102 -5.16 5.48 -10.35
N LEU A 103 -4.52 6.66 -10.35
CA LEU A 103 -3.12 6.79 -10.75
C LEU A 103 -2.22 5.88 -9.92
N ILE A 104 -2.40 5.90 -8.59
CA ILE A 104 -1.60 5.10 -7.67
C ILE A 104 -1.78 3.60 -7.96
N ILE A 105 -3.02 3.12 -8.01
CA ILE A 105 -3.35 1.72 -8.24
C ILE A 105 -2.86 1.26 -9.62
N SER A 106 -3.19 1.98 -10.69
CA SER A 106 -2.80 1.63 -12.06
C SER A 106 -1.29 1.48 -12.18
N ARG A 107 -0.51 2.40 -11.59
CA ARG A 107 0.95 2.30 -11.59
C ARG A 107 1.44 1.05 -10.85
N GLU A 108 0.87 0.72 -9.69
CA GLU A 108 1.29 -0.47 -8.92
C GLU A 108 1.12 -1.77 -9.70
N PHE A 109 -0.02 -1.92 -10.37
CA PHE A 109 -0.27 -3.06 -11.25
C PHE A 109 0.65 -3.04 -12.47
N ALA A 110 0.83 -1.89 -13.12
CA ALA A 110 1.65 -1.77 -14.33
C ALA A 110 3.13 -2.10 -14.08
N VAL A 111 3.74 -1.58 -13.00
CA VAL A 111 5.13 -1.89 -12.63
C VAL A 111 5.29 -3.36 -12.23
N THR A 112 4.27 -3.95 -11.60
CA THR A 112 4.27 -5.38 -11.25
C THR A 112 4.19 -6.25 -12.49
N GLY A 113 3.28 -5.94 -13.41
CA GLY A 113 3.15 -6.65 -14.68
C GLY A 113 4.44 -6.62 -15.47
N LEU A 114 5.07 -5.44 -15.59
CA LEU A 114 6.36 -5.32 -16.28
C LEU A 114 7.47 -6.17 -15.63
N ARG A 115 7.52 -6.22 -14.29
CA ARG A 115 8.47 -7.11 -13.59
C ARG A 115 8.25 -8.58 -13.90
N LEU A 116 7.00 -9.01 -14.01
CA LEU A 116 6.67 -10.40 -14.31
C LEU A 116 7.10 -10.78 -15.73
N ILE A 117 6.90 -9.88 -16.70
CA ILE A 117 7.34 -10.06 -18.09
C ILE A 117 8.87 -10.19 -18.14
N LEU A 118 9.58 -9.22 -17.56
CA LEU A 118 11.05 -9.21 -17.54
C LEU A 118 11.67 -10.41 -16.83
N ALA A 119 11.06 -10.85 -15.72
CA ALA A 119 11.49 -12.05 -15.02
C ALA A 119 11.31 -13.32 -15.88
N GLY A 120 10.30 -13.36 -16.75
CA GLY A 120 10.10 -14.44 -17.73
C GLY A 120 11.18 -14.46 -18.83
N GLU A 121 11.75 -13.31 -19.17
CA GLU A 121 12.83 -13.16 -20.16
C GLU A 121 14.24 -13.36 -19.57
N GLY A 122 14.35 -13.59 -18.26
CA GLY A 122 15.62 -13.77 -17.55
C GLY A 122 16.28 -12.46 -17.09
N GLU A 123 15.66 -11.31 -17.34
CA GLU A 123 16.13 -10.01 -16.85
C GLU A 123 15.58 -9.73 -15.44
N VAL A 124 16.49 -9.69 -14.45
CA VAL A 124 16.13 -9.36 -13.06
C VAL A 124 16.29 -7.85 -12.84
N VAL A 125 15.19 -7.11 -12.96
CA VAL A 125 15.20 -5.68 -12.62
C VAL A 125 15.21 -5.50 -11.11
N ALA A 126 16.35 -5.02 -10.59
CA ALA A 126 16.50 -4.72 -9.18
C ALA A 126 15.51 -3.65 -8.69
N ALA A 127 15.06 -3.77 -7.44
CA ALA A 127 14.16 -2.81 -6.82
C ALA A 127 14.86 -1.46 -6.62
N ASN A 128 14.39 -0.43 -7.33
CA ASN A 128 14.94 0.92 -7.21
C ASN A 128 14.53 1.59 -5.88
N MET A 129 15.41 2.42 -5.30
CA MET A 129 15.19 3.11 -4.02
C MET A 129 13.92 3.98 -4.01
N LEU A 130 13.63 4.60 -5.16
CA LEU A 130 12.41 5.37 -5.38
C LEU A 130 11.13 4.56 -5.11
N GLY A 131 11.14 3.27 -5.46
CA GLY A 131 10.01 2.38 -5.21
C GLY A 131 9.75 2.18 -3.72
N LYS A 132 10.80 2.05 -2.91
CA LYS A 132 10.69 1.87 -1.45
C LYS A 132 10.18 3.13 -0.77
N ILE A 133 10.74 4.29 -1.12
CA ILE A 133 10.33 5.59 -0.54
C ILE A 133 8.86 5.84 -0.84
N LYS A 134 8.44 5.60 -2.08
CA LYS A 134 7.04 5.73 -2.50
C LYS A 134 6.09 4.87 -1.66
N THR A 135 6.44 3.60 -1.42
CA THR A 135 5.61 2.70 -0.59
C THR A 135 5.45 3.23 0.84
N TRP A 136 6.53 3.70 1.47
CA TRP A 136 6.45 4.29 2.81
C TRP A 136 5.57 5.54 2.84
N VAL A 137 5.76 6.45 1.89
CA VAL A 137 4.96 7.68 1.78
C VAL A 137 3.49 7.36 1.56
N GLN A 138 3.19 6.35 0.75
CA GLN A 138 1.82 5.90 0.50
C GLN A 138 1.17 5.28 1.75
N ILE A 139 1.89 4.45 2.51
CA ILE A 139 1.39 3.90 3.78
C ILE A 139 1.11 5.02 4.78
N ILE A 140 1.99 6.01 4.89
CA ILE A 140 1.82 7.19 5.75
C ILE A 140 0.58 7.99 5.32
N ALA A 141 0.41 8.25 4.03
CA ALA A 141 -0.73 8.99 3.50
C ALA A 141 -2.06 8.28 3.80
N VAL A 142 -2.15 6.98 3.50
CA VAL A 142 -3.35 6.17 3.77
C VAL A 142 -3.66 6.15 5.26
N SER A 143 -2.65 5.95 6.11
CA SER A 143 -2.82 5.94 7.56
C SER A 143 -3.31 7.30 8.09
N ALA A 144 -2.75 8.40 7.61
CA ALA A 144 -3.15 9.75 7.99
C ALA A 144 -4.60 10.06 7.55
N LEU A 145 -4.99 9.62 6.35
CA LEU A 145 -6.36 9.77 5.85
C LEU A 145 -7.37 8.93 6.65
N LEU A 146 -7.04 7.67 6.97
CA LEU A 146 -7.89 6.83 7.81
C LEU A 146 -8.07 7.40 9.23
N LEU A 147 -7.06 8.10 9.74
CA LEU A 147 -7.09 8.82 11.02
C LEU A 147 -7.70 10.23 10.92
N HIS A 148 -8.30 10.60 9.79
CA HIS A 148 -8.87 11.94 9.56
C HIS A 148 -7.89 13.06 9.91
N ASN A 149 -6.65 12.92 9.47
CA ASN A 149 -5.56 13.89 9.67
C ASN A 149 -5.14 14.11 11.14
N LEU A 150 -5.58 13.28 12.10
CA LEU A 150 -5.11 13.37 13.48
C LEU A 150 -3.66 12.87 13.63
N PRO A 151 -2.84 13.51 14.50
CA PRO A 151 -3.14 14.66 15.36
C PRO A 151 -2.94 16.02 14.67
N PHE A 152 -2.55 16.07 13.39
CA PHE A 152 -2.25 17.32 12.67
C PHE A 152 -3.45 18.23 12.48
N ALA A 153 -4.67 17.66 12.47
CA ALA A 153 -5.90 18.42 12.50
C ALA A 153 -6.00 19.34 13.73
N LEU A 154 -5.43 18.94 14.88
CA LEU A 154 -5.42 19.75 16.11
C LEU A 154 -4.64 21.07 15.97
N ILE A 155 -3.69 21.12 15.02
CA ILE A 155 -2.90 22.31 14.72
C ILE A 155 -3.30 22.94 13.37
N ASN A 156 -4.45 22.55 12.81
CA ASN A 156 -4.95 22.99 11.49
C ASN A 156 -3.94 22.78 10.34
N PHE A 157 -3.09 21.76 10.43
CA PHE A 157 -2.10 21.44 9.41
C PHE A 157 -2.61 20.31 8.51
N PRO A 158 -2.74 20.51 7.18
CA PRO A 158 -3.34 19.52 6.27
C PRO A 158 -2.33 18.42 5.87
N PHE A 159 -1.81 17.69 6.85
CA PHE A 159 -0.76 16.70 6.63
C PHE A 159 -1.21 15.54 5.73
N ALA A 160 -2.42 15.01 5.95
CA ALA A 160 -2.94 13.87 5.19
C ALA A 160 -3.02 14.17 3.68
N ASP A 161 -3.51 15.35 3.32
CA ASP A 161 -3.58 15.80 1.93
C ASP A 161 -2.20 16.00 1.31
N LEU A 162 -1.28 16.63 2.04
CA LEU A 162 0.11 16.81 1.60
C LEU A 162 0.81 15.47 1.41
N ALA A 163 0.59 14.51 2.31
CA ALA A 163 1.12 13.17 2.21
C ALA A 163 0.53 12.42 1.00
N LEU A 164 -0.76 12.57 0.72
CA LEU A 164 -1.41 11.98 -0.46
C LEU A 164 -0.83 12.57 -1.75
N TRP A 165 -0.66 13.89 -1.84
CA TRP A 165 0.01 14.54 -2.98
C TRP A 165 1.43 14.04 -3.16
N ALA A 166 2.20 13.95 -2.08
CA ALA A 166 3.56 13.39 -2.13
C ALA A 166 3.54 11.93 -2.64
N ALA A 167 2.59 11.11 -2.19
CA ALA A 167 2.43 9.74 -2.66
C ALA A 167 2.12 9.68 -4.16
N VAL A 168 1.22 10.54 -4.66
CA VAL A 168 0.88 10.63 -6.10
C VAL A 168 2.10 11.05 -6.92
N LEU A 169 2.79 12.13 -6.53
CA LEU A 169 3.96 12.64 -7.25
C LEU A 169 5.09 11.61 -7.31
N LEU A 170 5.41 10.99 -6.17
CA LEU A 170 6.39 9.92 -6.13
C LEU A 170 5.96 8.73 -6.95
N THR A 171 4.67 8.39 -6.95
CA THR A 171 4.15 7.26 -7.73
C THR A 171 4.27 7.49 -9.23
N ALA A 172 3.88 8.69 -9.70
CA ALA A 172 4.04 9.10 -11.08
C ALA A 172 5.52 9.12 -11.50
N TYR A 173 6.38 9.78 -10.73
CA TYR A 173 7.81 9.90 -11.03
C TYR A 173 8.50 8.54 -11.08
N SER A 174 8.27 7.71 -10.07
CA SER A 174 8.87 6.37 -10.01
C SER A 174 8.30 5.42 -11.05
N GLY A 175 7.02 5.59 -11.45
CA GLY A 175 6.45 4.88 -12.59
C GLY A 175 7.20 5.26 -13.87
N TRP A 176 7.29 6.56 -14.17
CA TRP A 176 8.01 7.07 -15.32
C TRP A 176 9.46 6.58 -15.37
N ASP A 177 10.23 6.73 -14.29
CA ASP A 177 11.63 6.25 -14.19
C ASP A 177 11.74 4.75 -14.50
N TYR A 178 10.80 3.96 -14.00
CA TYR A 178 10.79 2.51 -14.19
C TYR A 178 10.50 2.12 -15.63
N PHE A 179 9.45 2.70 -16.23
CA PHE A 179 9.13 2.43 -17.64
C PHE A 179 10.21 2.97 -18.57
N ALA A 180 10.81 4.13 -18.28
CA ALA A 180 11.86 4.73 -19.08
C ALA A 180 13.12 3.87 -19.15
N LYS A 181 13.55 3.30 -18.01
CA LYS A 181 14.72 2.41 -17.93
C LYS A 181 14.49 1.06 -18.61
N ASN A 182 13.25 0.58 -18.62
CA ASN A 182 12.89 -0.74 -19.14
C ASN A 182 12.15 -0.66 -20.50
N LYS A 183 12.32 0.43 -21.26
CA LYS A 183 11.70 0.58 -22.60
C LYS A 183 12.12 -0.53 -23.56
N GLN A 184 13.32 -1.09 -23.38
CA GLN A 184 13.83 -2.18 -24.22
C GLN A 184 12.97 -3.45 -24.11
N ALA A 185 12.40 -3.73 -22.94
CA ALA A 185 11.48 -4.86 -22.73
C ALA A 185 10.31 -4.88 -23.74
N PHE A 186 9.77 -3.70 -24.05
CA PHE A 186 8.64 -3.55 -24.98
C PHE A 186 9.06 -3.62 -26.45
N LEU A 187 10.34 -3.41 -26.76
CA LEU A 187 10.87 -3.47 -28.12
C LEU A 187 11.28 -4.90 -28.52
N THR A 188 11.60 -5.74 -27.55
CA THR A 188 12.06 -7.12 -27.78
C THR A 188 10.92 -8.16 -27.72
N SER A 189 9.76 -7.80 -27.17
CA SER A 189 8.54 -8.63 -27.13
C SER A 189 7.97 -8.81 -28.55
N LYS A 190 8.22 -9.97 -29.17
CA LYS A 190 7.59 -10.44 -30.41
C LYS A 190 6.63 -11.59 -30.13
#